data_AF-A0A645H074-F1
#
_entry.id   AF-A0A645H074-F1
#
_cell.length_a   1.000
_cell.length_b   1.000
_cell.length_c   1.000
_cell.angle_alpha   90.00
_cell.angle_beta   90.00
_cell.angle_gamma   90.00
#
_symmetry.space_group_name_H-M   'P 1'
#
loop_
_entity.id
_entity.type
_entity.pdbx_description
1 polymer ?
#
loop_
_entity_poly.entity_id
_entity_poly.type
_entity_poly.pdbx_seq_one_letter_code
_entity_poly.pdbx_strand_id
1 'polypeptide(L)'
;MLADMLTIEEKFGHLKGINFTFFGDARNNMGNSLMVACAKLGLNFTACAPKELWPDEDLVATCKELAKEHECTVTLTEDVKEGATNADVIYTDIWVSMGEPDDVWDTRIKLLSKYQVNKDVMAMAKHEAIFMHCLPSFHDTNTTIGADIAKKFGLKEMEVSDEVFESKQSVVFDEAENRMHTIKAVMYATLR
;
A
#
# COMPACT_ATOMS: atom_id res chain seq x y z
N MET A 1 2.65 3.44 9.03
CA MET A 1 3.90 4.14 8.65
C MET A 1 5.10 3.63 9.41
N LEU A 2 5.24 3.94 10.70
CA LEU A 2 6.44 3.52 11.45
C LEU A 2 6.58 2.00 11.48
N ALA A 3 5.47 1.29 11.70
CA ALA A 3 5.43 -0.18 11.65
C ALA A 3 5.88 -0.70 10.29
N ASP A 4 5.38 -0.08 9.23
CA ASP A 4 5.66 -0.45 7.85
C ASP A 4 7.17 -0.26 7.57
N MET A 5 7.74 0.88 7.95
CA MET A 5 9.18 1.13 7.79
C MET A 5 10.03 0.17 8.63
N LEU A 6 9.64 -0.12 9.87
CA LEU A 6 10.32 -1.11 10.70
C LEU A 6 10.31 -2.49 10.03
N THR A 7 9.16 -2.89 9.47
CA THR A 7 9.00 -4.18 8.78
C THR A 7 9.89 -4.26 7.55
N ILE A 8 9.96 -3.20 6.74
CA ILE A 8 10.85 -3.13 5.57
C ILE A 8 12.32 -3.25 6.04
N GLU A 9 12.71 -2.52 7.07
CA GLU A 9 14.06 -2.58 7.62
C GLU A 9 14.41 -3.98 8.15
N GLU A 10 13.48 -4.69 8.79
CA GLU A 10 13.69 -6.07 9.25
C GLU A 10 13.81 -7.07 8.09
N LYS A 11 13.08 -6.87 6.99
CA LYS A 11 13.12 -7.77 5.83
C LYS A 11 14.34 -7.54 4.93
N PHE A 12 14.78 -6.29 4.76
CA PHE A 12 15.86 -5.93 3.83
C PHE A 12 17.15 -5.47 4.51
N GLY A 13 17.13 -5.20 5.82
CA GLY A 13 18.25 -4.67 6.59
C GLY A 13 18.55 -3.17 6.35
N HIS A 14 17.76 -2.50 5.51
CA HIS A 14 17.93 -1.09 5.18
C HIS A 14 16.64 -0.51 4.58
N LEU A 15 16.56 0.83 4.57
CA LEU A 15 15.48 1.60 3.96
C LEU A 15 15.90 2.34 2.69
N LYS A 16 17.04 3.03 2.72
CA LYS A 16 17.47 3.90 1.62
C LYS A 16 17.64 3.10 0.31
N GLY A 17 16.95 3.53 -0.74
CA GLY A 17 17.00 2.91 -2.07
C GLY A 17 16.01 1.77 -2.30
N ILE A 18 15.24 1.36 -1.29
CA ILE A 18 14.13 0.41 -1.46
C ILE A 18 13.08 1.01 -2.39
N ASN A 19 12.62 0.22 -3.37
CA ASN A 19 11.52 0.60 -4.26
C ASN A 19 10.18 0.17 -3.67
N PHE A 20 9.43 1.14 -3.18
CA PHE A 20 8.11 0.97 -2.59
C PHE A 20 7.02 1.43 -3.57
N THR A 21 6.09 0.53 -3.91
CA THR A 21 4.93 0.88 -4.75
C THR A 21 3.64 0.67 -3.99
N PHE A 22 2.82 1.74 -3.91
CA PHE A 22 1.45 1.68 -3.43
C PHE A 22 0.49 1.50 -4.62
N PHE A 23 -0.33 0.45 -4.59
CA PHE A 23 -1.38 0.16 -5.56
C PHE A 23 -2.75 0.59 -5.01
N GLY A 24 -3.61 1.13 -5.89
CA GLY A 24 -5.01 1.40 -5.55
C GLY A 24 -5.33 2.88 -5.30
N ASP A 25 -6.02 3.20 -4.20
CA ASP A 25 -6.40 4.58 -3.84
C ASP A 25 -5.25 5.31 -3.11
N ALA A 26 -4.30 5.86 -3.87
CA ALA A 26 -3.14 6.56 -3.31
C ALA A 26 -3.47 7.92 -2.66
N ARG A 27 -4.69 8.45 -2.85
CA ARG A 27 -5.19 9.69 -2.24
C ARG A 27 -5.46 9.55 -0.74
N ASN A 28 -5.62 8.32 -0.27
CA ASN A 28 -6.04 8.06 1.10
C ASN A 28 -4.94 8.42 2.13
N ASN A 29 -5.26 8.32 3.42
CA ASN A 29 -4.33 8.63 4.50
C ASN A 29 -3.05 7.77 4.45
N MET A 30 -3.17 6.51 4.04
CA MET A 30 -2.05 5.58 3.91
C MET A 30 -1.13 5.98 2.77
N GLY A 31 -1.66 6.15 1.55
CA GLY A 31 -0.89 6.60 0.39
C GLY A 31 -0.16 7.92 0.64
N ASN A 32 -0.85 8.91 1.21
CA ASN A 32 -0.25 10.19 1.59
C ASN A 32 0.88 10.03 2.62
N SER A 33 0.63 9.27 3.68
CA SER A 33 1.61 9.13 4.78
C SER A 33 2.81 8.28 4.37
N LEU A 34 2.61 7.26 3.52
CA LEU A 34 3.67 6.42 2.97
C LEU A 34 4.55 7.21 2.02
N MET A 35 3.96 8.06 1.17
CA MET A 35 4.73 8.96 0.29
C MET A 35 5.64 9.87 1.11
N VAL A 36 5.12 10.50 2.16
CA VAL A 36 5.92 11.36 3.06
C VAL A 36 7.01 10.57 3.77
N ALA A 37 6.70 9.38 4.31
CA ALA A 37 7.66 8.54 5.01
C ALA A 37 8.79 8.10 4.08
N CYS A 38 8.45 7.63 2.87
CA CYS A 38 9.42 7.22 1.86
C CYS A 38 10.34 8.38 1.45
N ALA A 39 9.77 9.54 1.15
CA ALA A 39 10.54 10.73 0.79
C ALA A 39 11.50 11.17 1.91
N LYS A 40 11.10 11.06 3.18
CA LYS A 40 11.95 11.43 4.34
C LYS A 40 13.03 10.40 4.68
N LEU A 41 12.79 9.12 4.39
CA LEU A 41 13.68 8.02 4.78
C LEU A 41 14.53 7.51 3.61
N GLY A 42 14.39 8.10 2.43
CA GLY A 42 15.19 7.78 1.25
C GLY A 42 14.71 6.54 0.48
N LEU A 43 13.45 6.12 0.64
CA LEU A 43 12.84 5.09 -0.20
C LEU A 43 12.33 5.72 -1.50
N ASN A 44 12.39 4.98 -2.61
CA ASN A 44 11.76 5.38 -3.86
C ASN A 44 10.28 5.03 -3.79
N PHE A 45 9.40 6.03 -3.82
CA PHE A 45 7.96 5.85 -3.76
C PHE A 45 7.32 5.92 -5.14
N THR A 46 6.44 4.97 -5.43
CA THR A 46 5.57 4.99 -6.60
C THR A 46 4.10 4.86 -6.19
N ALA A 47 3.26 5.81 -6.58
CA ALA A 47 1.81 5.65 -6.55
C ALA A 47 1.35 5.04 -7.88
N CYS A 48 0.97 3.76 -7.88
CA CYS A 48 0.35 3.07 -9.00
C CYS A 48 -1.17 3.09 -8.83
N ALA A 49 -1.79 4.14 -9.38
CA ALA A 49 -3.15 4.51 -9.08
C ALA A 49 -3.77 5.22 -10.29
N PRO A 50 -5.10 5.21 -10.45
CA PRO A 50 -5.75 6.02 -11.48
C PRO A 50 -5.56 7.50 -11.12
N LYS A 51 -5.43 8.35 -12.14
CA LYS A 51 -5.07 9.76 -11.93
C LYS A 51 -6.01 10.51 -10.99
N GLU A 52 -7.29 10.16 -10.98
CA GLU A 52 -8.31 10.75 -10.11
C GLU A 52 -8.11 10.41 -8.62
N LEU A 53 -7.30 9.39 -8.32
CA LEU A 53 -6.99 8.90 -6.97
C LEU A 53 -5.51 9.06 -6.63
N TRP A 54 -4.80 9.97 -7.31
CA TRP A 54 -3.47 10.38 -6.90
C TRP A 54 -3.52 11.26 -5.64
N PRO A 55 -2.42 11.31 -4.86
CA PRO A 55 -2.25 12.28 -3.79
C PRO A 55 -2.42 13.73 -4.30
N ASP A 56 -2.76 14.62 -3.37
CA ASP A 56 -2.89 16.05 -3.65
C ASP A 56 -1.59 16.64 -4.26
N GLU A 57 -1.72 17.50 -5.26
CA GLU A 57 -0.58 18.01 -6.03
C GLU A 57 0.42 18.79 -5.17
N ASP A 58 -0.04 19.55 -4.17
CA ASP A 58 0.84 20.31 -3.27
C ASP A 58 1.64 19.37 -2.36
N LEU A 59 1.01 18.27 -1.92
CA LEU A 59 1.67 17.23 -1.15
C LEU A 59 2.71 16.50 -2.01
N VAL A 60 2.38 16.15 -3.25
CA VAL A 60 3.31 15.53 -4.21
C VAL A 60 4.51 16.45 -4.46
N ALA A 61 4.27 17.74 -4.68
CA ALA A 61 5.35 18.72 -4.88
C ALA A 61 6.28 18.77 -3.66
N THR A 62 5.70 18.84 -2.46
CA THR A 62 6.46 18.81 -1.20
C THR A 62 7.31 17.54 -1.07
N CYS A 63 6.72 16.38 -1.36
CA CYS A 63 7.43 15.10 -1.27
C CYS A 63 8.51 14.95 -2.34
N LYS A 64 8.34 15.53 -3.52
CA LYS A 64 9.37 15.57 -4.56
C LYS A 64 10.57 16.42 -4.16
N GLU A 65 10.38 17.54 -3.46
CA GLU A 65 11.51 18.31 -2.93
C GLU A 65 12.25 17.56 -1.81
N LEU A 66 11.51 16.93 -0.88
CA LEU A 66 12.11 16.06 0.13
C LEU A 66 12.88 14.90 -0.48
N ALA A 67 12.33 14.27 -1.53
CA ALA A 67 12.98 13.16 -2.21
C ALA A 67 14.32 13.56 -2.84
N LYS A 68 14.44 14.79 -3.38
CA LYS A 68 15.74 15.31 -3.85
C LYS A 68 16.75 15.45 -2.72
N GLU A 69 16.33 15.95 -1.56
CA GLU A 69 17.19 16.11 -0.38
C GLU A 69 17.71 14.76 0.14
N HIS A 70 16.86 13.73 0.09
CA HIS A 70 17.16 12.39 0.59
C HIS A 70 17.65 11.40 -0.48
N GLU A 71 17.90 11.89 -1.70
CA GLU A 71 18.40 11.11 -2.85
C GLU A 71 17.51 9.91 -3.22
N CYS A 72 16.19 10.11 -3.23
CA CYS A 72 15.19 9.14 -3.69
C CYS A 72 14.20 9.77 -4.68
N THR A 73 13.18 8.99 -5.09
CA THR A 73 12.18 9.43 -6.09
C THR A 73 10.74 9.35 -5.58
N VAL A 74 9.88 10.22 -6.11
CA VAL A 74 8.42 10.13 -5.98
C VAL A 74 7.81 10.14 -7.38
N THR A 75 7.20 9.02 -7.75
CA THR A 75 6.63 8.76 -9.08
C THR A 75 5.14 8.47 -8.96
N LEU A 76 4.36 8.87 -9.97
CA LEU A 76 2.93 8.57 -10.08
C LEU A 76 2.68 8.00 -11.47
N THR A 77 1.99 6.86 -11.54
CA THR A 77 1.69 6.18 -12.81
C THR A 77 0.32 5.50 -12.76
N GLU A 78 -0.33 5.41 -13.91
CA GLU A 78 -1.57 4.65 -14.11
C GLU A 78 -1.31 3.26 -14.73
N ASP A 79 -0.04 2.98 -15.08
CA ASP A 79 0.39 1.72 -15.68
C ASP A 79 0.80 0.73 -14.56
N VAL A 80 0.03 -0.35 -14.44
CA VAL A 80 0.22 -1.43 -13.47
C VAL A 80 1.58 -2.10 -13.63
N LYS A 81 2.02 -2.29 -14.87
CA LYS A 81 3.30 -2.93 -15.16
C LYS A 81 4.44 -1.99 -14.79
N GLU A 82 4.35 -0.71 -15.13
CA GLU A 82 5.34 0.30 -14.70
C GLU A 82 5.44 0.36 -13.18
N GLY A 83 4.30 0.40 -12.47
CA GLY A 83 4.26 0.44 -11.02
C GLY A 83 4.85 -0.80 -10.34
N ALA A 84 4.60 -1.99 -10.90
CA ALA A 84 5.11 -3.25 -10.33
C ALA A 84 6.59 -3.48 -10.64
N THR A 85 7.06 -3.04 -11.81
CA THR A 85 8.41 -3.34 -12.30
C THR A 85 9.47 -2.82 -11.33
N ASN A 86 10.39 -3.70 -10.92
CA ASN A 86 11.48 -3.41 -9.97
C ASN A 86 11.06 -3.07 -8.54
N ALA A 87 9.78 -3.21 -8.16
CA ALA A 87 9.35 -3.01 -6.78
C ALA A 87 10.00 -4.06 -5.84
N ASP A 88 10.50 -3.60 -4.69
CA ASP A 88 10.91 -4.44 -3.56
C ASP A 88 9.72 -4.66 -2.60
N VAL A 89 8.84 -3.66 -2.52
CA VAL A 89 7.63 -3.70 -1.69
C VAL A 89 6.44 -3.33 -2.55
N ILE A 90 5.45 -4.22 -2.62
CA ILE A 90 4.11 -3.90 -3.14
C ILE A 90 3.17 -3.76 -1.95
N TYR A 91 2.55 -2.60 -1.85
CA TYR A 91 1.60 -2.26 -0.82
C TYR A 91 0.25 -1.93 -1.43
N THR A 92 -0.86 -2.37 -0.81
CA THR A 92 -2.20 -1.91 -1.16
C THR A 92 -3.05 -1.71 0.10
N ASP A 93 -4.21 -1.10 -0.06
CA ASP A 93 -5.19 -0.87 1.01
C ASP A 93 -6.60 -1.02 0.43
N ILE A 94 -7.59 -1.13 1.31
CA ILE A 94 -8.99 -1.24 0.94
C ILE A 94 -9.41 -0.08 0.01
N TRP A 95 -10.13 -0.42 -1.05
CA TRP A 95 -10.56 0.54 -2.06
C TRP A 95 -11.67 1.48 -1.58
N VAL A 96 -12.48 0.99 -0.65
CA VAL A 96 -13.65 1.69 -0.11
C VAL A 96 -13.55 1.66 1.40
N SER A 97 -13.61 2.84 2.02
CA SER A 97 -13.52 2.95 3.47
C SER A 97 -14.84 2.63 4.15
N MET A 98 -14.78 2.17 5.41
CA MET A 98 -15.96 1.97 6.23
C MET A 98 -16.76 3.28 6.38
N GLY A 99 -18.02 3.27 5.95
CA GLY A 99 -18.93 4.42 6.02
C GLY A 99 -19.04 5.23 4.73
N GLU A 100 -18.29 4.92 3.68
CA GLU A 100 -18.54 5.49 2.36
C GLU A 100 -19.91 5.01 1.82
N PRO A 101 -20.67 5.90 1.16
CA PRO A 101 -21.97 5.58 0.60
C PRO A 101 -21.95 4.38 -0.38
N ASP A 102 -23.02 3.59 -0.38
CA ASP A 102 -23.20 2.38 -1.18
C ASP A 102 -23.03 2.59 -2.70
N ASP A 103 -23.29 3.81 -3.19
CA ASP A 103 -23.15 4.24 -4.58
C ASP A 103 -21.68 4.49 -4.99
N VAL A 104 -20.79 4.75 -4.02
CA VAL A 104 -19.35 4.90 -4.28
C VAL A 104 -18.71 3.56 -4.63
N TRP A 105 -19.22 2.45 -4.09
CA TRP A 105 -18.64 1.12 -4.26
C TRP A 105 -18.53 0.69 -5.72
N ASP A 106 -19.61 0.78 -6.50
CA ASP A 106 -19.62 0.33 -7.90
C ASP A 106 -18.63 1.14 -8.75
N THR A 107 -18.61 2.47 -8.57
CA THR A 107 -17.69 3.36 -9.27
C THR A 107 -16.24 3.06 -8.90
N ARG A 108 -15.98 2.88 -7.60
CA ARG A 108 -14.64 2.67 -7.07
C ARG A 108 -14.08 1.30 -7.48
N ILE A 109 -14.90 0.25 -7.38
CA ILE A 109 -14.56 -1.09 -7.83
C ILE A 109 -14.17 -1.05 -9.32
N LYS A 110 -15.01 -0.47 -10.19
CA LYS A 110 -14.71 -0.38 -11.62
C LYS A 110 -13.40 0.34 -11.91
N LEU A 111 -13.13 1.41 -11.16
CA LEU A 111 -11.93 2.22 -11.32
C LEU A 111 -10.66 1.50 -10.82
N LEU A 112 -10.78 0.72 -9.75
CA LEU A 112 -9.64 0.11 -9.05
C LEU A 112 -9.41 -1.37 -9.35
N SER A 113 -10.35 -2.09 -9.96
CA SER A 113 -10.19 -3.52 -10.29
C SER A 113 -8.91 -3.83 -11.06
N LYS A 114 -8.45 -2.92 -11.93
CA LYS A 114 -7.20 -3.12 -12.68
C LYS A 114 -5.93 -3.08 -11.82
N TYR A 115 -6.01 -2.54 -10.61
CA TYR A 115 -4.89 -2.39 -9.67
C TYR A 115 -4.92 -3.41 -8.53
N GLN A 116 -5.78 -4.44 -8.59
CA GLN A 116 -5.75 -5.53 -7.61
C GLN A 116 -4.35 -6.16 -7.57
N VAL A 117 -3.79 -6.27 -6.37
CA VAL A 117 -2.53 -6.98 -6.17
C VAL A 117 -2.80 -8.47 -6.23
N ASN A 118 -2.44 -9.07 -7.35
CA ASN A 118 -2.56 -10.51 -7.57
C ASN A 118 -1.21 -11.10 -7.98
N LYS A 119 -1.19 -12.40 -8.24
CA LYS A 119 0.02 -13.12 -8.63
C LYS A 119 0.71 -12.52 -9.85
N ASP A 120 -0.04 -12.02 -10.83
CA ASP A 120 0.54 -11.42 -12.04
C ASP A 120 1.26 -10.11 -11.71
N VAL A 121 0.68 -9.28 -10.84
CA VAL A 121 1.32 -8.05 -10.33
C VAL A 121 2.60 -8.39 -9.56
N MET A 122 2.53 -9.35 -8.64
CA MET A 122 3.71 -9.80 -7.87
C MET A 122 4.79 -10.42 -8.76
N ALA A 123 4.42 -11.10 -9.86
CA ALA A 123 5.36 -11.68 -10.81
C ALA A 123 6.08 -10.64 -11.68
N MET A 124 5.55 -9.42 -11.80
CA MET A 124 6.23 -8.30 -12.47
C MET A 124 7.24 -7.58 -11.56
N ALA A 125 7.11 -7.75 -10.25
CA ALA A 125 8.03 -7.19 -9.27
C ALA A 125 9.36 -7.95 -9.19
N LYS A 126 10.25 -7.51 -8.29
CA LYS A 126 11.48 -8.27 -8.03
C LYS A 126 11.15 -9.65 -7.46
N HIS A 127 12.03 -10.61 -7.71
CA HIS A 127 11.85 -11.98 -7.23
C HIS A 127 11.70 -12.09 -5.70
N GLU A 128 12.41 -11.22 -4.97
CA GLU A 128 12.38 -11.16 -3.50
C GLU A 128 11.40 -10.10 -2.97
N ALA A 129 10.51 -9.58 -3.82
CA ALA A 129 9.55 -8.57 -3.41
C ALA A 129 8.60 -9.10 -2.34
N ILE A 130 8.29 -8.27 -1.36
CA ILE A 130 7.32 -8.55 -0.31
C ILE A 130 6.00 -7.84 -0.58
N PHE A 131 4.92 -8.43 -0.09
CA PHE A 131 3.58 -7.85 -0.08
C PHE A 131 3.24 -7.34 1.33
N MET A 132 2.70 -6.11 1.40
CA MET A 132 2.32 -5.42 2.63
C MET A 132 0.92 -4.81 2.52
N HIS A 133 0.24 -4.69 3.66
CA HIS A 133 -1.14 -4.23 3.76
C HIS A 133 -1.47 -3.84 5.20
N CYS A 134 -2.10 -2.68 5.42
CA CYS A 134 -2.30 -2.12 6.78
C CYS A 134 -3.30 -2.90 7.64
N LEU A 135 -4.16 -3.66 6.98
CA LEU A 135 -5.30 -4.40 7.53
C LEU A 135 -6.42 -3.48 8.07
N PRO A 136 -7.68 -3.96 8.10
CA PRO A 136 -8.17 -5.24 7.55
C PRO A 136 -8.10 -5.29 6.02
N SER A 137 -8.16 -6.49 5.44
CA SER A 137 -8.16 -6.72 3.98
C SER A 137 -9.39 -7.52 3.56
N PHE A 138 -9.89 -7.26 2.35
CA PHE A 138 -10.94 -8.03 1.68
C PHE A 138 -10.33 -9.02 0.67
N HIS A 139 -9.47 -9.92 1.16
CA HIS A 139 -8.85 -10.97 0.35
C HIS A 139 -9.73 -12.22 0.18
N ASP A 140 -10.78 -12.38 1.00
CA ASP A 140 -11.70 -13.52 0.93
C ASP A 140 -13.16 -13.16 1.31
N THR A 141 -14.03 -14.18 1.40
CA THR A 141 -15.45 -14.04 1.78
C THR A 141 -15.77 -14.46 3.22
N ASN A 142 -14.76 -14.61 4.08
CA ASN A 142 -14.92 -15.12 5.45
C ASN A 142 -15.35 -14.05 6.47
N THR A 143 -15.46 -12.79 6.03
CA THR A 143 -16.05 -11.70 6.81
C THR A 143 -17.47 -11.39 6.36
N THR A 144 -18.29 -10.79 7.24
CA THR A 144 -19.67 -10.38 6.88
C THR A 144 -19.68 -9.44 5.68
N ILE A 145 -18.77 -8.44 5.68
CA ILE A 145 -18.68 -7.46 4.59
C ILE A 145 -18.16 -8.13 3.31
N GLY A 146 -17.13 -8.99 3.39
CA GLY A 146 -16.62 -9.75 2.24
C GLY A 146 -17.70 -10.63 1.58
N ALA A 147 -18.51 -11.32 2.38
CA ALA A 147 -19.63 -12.12 1.88
C ALA A 147 -20.71 -11.24 1.20
N ASP A 148 -21.00 -10.06 1.75
CA ASP A 148 -21.93 -9.10 1.15
C ASP A 148 -21.40 -8.52 -0.18
N ILE A 149 -20.10 -8.21 -0.25
CA ILE A 149 -19.43 -7.80 -1.49
C ILE A 149 -19.56 -8.89 -2.55
N ALA A 150 -19.29 -10.15 -2.19
CA ALA A 150 -19.43 -11.28 -3.11
C ALA A 150 -20.86 -11.43 -3.62
N LYS A 151 -21.86 -11.23 -2.76
CA LYS A 151 -23.27 -11.28 -3.15
C LYS A 151 -23.70 -10.11 -4.03
N LYS A 152 -23.24 -8.90 -3.74
CA LYS A 152 -23.68 -7.65 -4.40
C LYS A 152 -22.93 -7.39 -5.71
N PHE A 153 -21.63 -7.66 -5.75
CA PHE A 153 -20.74 -7.31 -6.86
C PHE A 153 -20.13 -8.54 -7.55
N GLY A 154 -20.31 -9.75 -7.02
CA GLY A 154 -19.73 -10.97 -7.58
C GLY A 154 -18.22 -11.10 -7.35
N LEU A 155 -17.64 -10.28 -6.48
CA LEU A 155 -16.21 -10.26 -6.16
C LEU A 155 -15.93 -11.03 -4.88
N LYS A 156 -15.06 -12.04 -4.98
CA LYS A 156 -14.62 -12.82 -3.80
C LYS A 156 -13.43 -12.20 -3.08
N GLU A 157 -12.73 -11.33 -3.76
CA GLU A 157 -11.48 -10.70 -3.37
C GLU A 157 -11.50 -9.27 -3.96
N MET A 158 -10.92 -8.29 -3.26
CA MET A 158 -10.89 -6.89 -3.71
C MET A 158 -9.45 -6.41 -3.96
N GLU A 159 -8.83 -5.68 -3.03
CA GLU A 159 -7.55 -5.01 -3.26
C GLU A 159 -6.37 -5.96 -3.42
N VAL A 160 -6.50 -7.19 -2.93
CA VAL A 160 -5.51 -8.25 -3.03
C VAL A 160 -6.22 -9.60 -3.20
N SER A 161 -5.63 -10.52 -3.96
CA SER A 161 -6.11 -11.91 -4.04
C SER A 161 -5.70 -12.74 -2.81
N ASP A 162 -6.48 -13.74 -2.42
CA ASP A 162 -6.17 -14.65 -1.31
C ASP A 162 -4.82 -15.36 -1.51
N GLU A 163 -4.49 -15.74 -2.76
CA GLU A 163 -3.22 -16.37 -3.10
C GLU A 163 -2.01 -15.51 -2.71
N VAL A 164 -2.08 -14.18 -2.90
CA VAL A 164 -1.00 -13.26 -2.52
C VAL A 164 -1.01 -13.03 -1.01
N PHE A 165 -2.18 -12.82 -0.43
CA PHE A 165 -2.34 -12.53 0.99
C PHE A 165 -1.79 -13.66 1.87
N GLU A 166 -2.04 -14.92 1.50
CA GLU A 166 -1.57 -16.12 2.20
C GLU A 166 -0.20 -16.63 1.68
N SER A 167 0.43 -15.91 0.75
CA SER A 167 1.72 -16.31 0.18
C SER A 167 2.88 -16.11 1.14
N LYS A 168 4.01 -16.75 0.83
CA LYS A 168 5.29 -16.51 1.52
C LYS A 168 5.85 -15.09 1.32
N GLN A 169 5.37 -14.35 0.31
CA GLN A 169 5.78 -12.96 0.08
C GLN A 169 5.01 -12.00 0.97
N SER A 170 3.86 -12.41 1.51
CA SER A 170 3.06 -11.62 2.43
C SER A 170 3.73 -11.51 3.80
N VAL A 171 3.89 -10.28 4.28
CA VAL A 171 4.43 -9.99 5.62
C VAL A 171 3.44 -9.18 6.47
N VAL A 172 2.16 -9.20 6.12
CA VAL A 172 1.11 -8.37 6.73
C VAL A 172 0.95 -8.60 8.24
N PHE A 173 1.27 -9.79 8.74
CA PHE A 173 1.19 -10.10 10.16
C PHE A 173 2.40 -9.57 10.95
N ASP A 174 3.60 -9.60 10.35
CA ASP A 174 4.78 -8.96 10.95
C ASP A 174 4.58 -7.44 11.00
N GLU A 175 4.03 -6.86 9.91
CA GLU A 175 3.63 -5.45 9.85
C GLU A 175 2.62 -5.11 10.96
N ALA A 176 1.59 -5.96 11.14
CA ALA A 176 0.58 -5.76 12.17
C ALA A 176 1.17 -5.82 13.59
N GLU A 177 2.06 -6.78 13.87
CA GLU A 177 2.78 -6.88 15.15
C GLU A 177 3.60 -5.62 15.43
N ASN A 178 4.34 -5.15 14.42
CA ASN A 178 5.21 -3.97 14.49
C ASN A 178 4.47 -2.67 14.82
N ARG A 179 3.14 -2.62 14.69
CA ARG A 179 2.34 -1.49 15.20
C ARG A 179 2.49 -1.32 16.70
N MET A 180 2.50 -2.41 17.48
CA MET A 180 2.64 -2.33 18.94
C MET A 180 4.02 -1.77 19.33
N HIS A 181 5.07 -2.25 18.68
CA HIS A 181 6.46 -1.86 18.96
C HIS A 181 6.72 -0.39 18.64
N THR A 182 6.24 0.07 17.49
CA THR A 182 6.47 1.46 17.04
C THR A 182 5.62 2.46 17.82
N ILE A 183 4.38 2.13 18.18
CA ILE A 183 3.56 2.96 19.08
C ILE A 183 4.22 3.09 20.45
N LYS A 184 4.74 1.98 21.00
CA LYS A 184 5.50 1.98 22.26
C LYS A 184 6.70 2.93 22.19
N ALA A 185 7.45 2.92 21.09
CA ALA A 185 8.59 3.81 20.90
C ALA A 185 8.16 5.29 20.90
N VAL A 186 7.07 5.64 20.22
CA VAL A 186 6.52 7.01 20.19
C VAL A 186 6.11 7.47 21.60
N MET A 187 5.33 6.66 22.32
CA MET A 187 4.91 6.99 23.69
C MET A 187 6.10 7.19 24.61
N TYR A 188 7.08 6.29 24.56
CA TYR A 188 8.28 6.36 25.39
C TYR A 188 9.17 7.56 25.08
N ALA A 189 9.21 8.02 23.83
CA ALA A 189 10.00 9.18 23.43
C ALA A 189 9.35 10.52 23.80
N THR A 190 8.02 10.58 23.85
CA THR A 190 7.28 11.85 23.93
C THR A 190 6.61 12.12 25.27
N LEU A 191 6.25 11.08 26.03
CA LEU A 191 5.50 11.18 27.29
C LEU A 191 6.35 10.85 28.53
N ARG A 192 7.66 11.15 28.48
CA ARG A 192 8.54 10.96 29.64
C ARG A 192 8.26 11.96 30.74
#